data_AF-A0A370FU94-F1
#
_entry.id   AF-A0A370FU94-F1
#
_cell.length_a   1.000
_cell.length_b   1.000
_cell.length_c   1.000
_cell.angle_alpha   90.00
_cell.angle_beta   90.00
_cell.angle_gamma   90.00
#
_symmetry.space_group_name_H-M   'P 1'
#
loop_
_entity.id
_entity.type
_entity.pdbx_description
1 polymer ?
#
loop_
_entity_poly.entity_id
_entity_poly.type
_entity_poly.pdbx_seq_one_letter_code
_entity_poly.pdbx_strand_id
1 'polypeptide(L)'
;MGGQDQLKATTETMEATSRRVGEMKGDLDGLLGRIRAEVDGIRGSWGGGAAGAFQNLMEQWDGSSKKLNDALQSISENIKANSVQFDTTQQDHTAAINNVASSLNMS
;
A
#
# COMPACT_ATOMS: atom_id res chain seq x y z
N MET A 1 -2.60 9.17 -31.44
CA MET A 1 -2.08 9.91 -30.27
C MET A 1 -2.69 9.50 -28.92
N GLY A 2 -3.62 8.55 -28.81
CA GLY A 2 -4.31 8.28 -27.53
C GLY A 2 -3.61 7.35 -26.50
N GLY A 3 -2.65 6.51 -26.91
CA GLY A 3 -2.10 5.47 -26.02
C GLY A 3 -1.04 5.96 -25.02
N GLN A 4 -0.17 6.89 -25.43
CA GLN A 4 0.92 7.41 -24.58
C GLN A 4 0.40 8.29 -23.44
N ASP A 5 -0.59 9.15 -23.70
CA ASP A 5 -1.17 10.02 -22.69
C ASP A 5 -1.96 9.23 -21.64
N GLN A 6 -2.66 8.17 -22.08
CA GLN A 6 -3.42 7.29 -21.19
C GLN A 6 -2.51 6.44 -20.28
N LEU A 7 -1.34 6.00 -20.79
CA LEU A 7 -0.33 5.30 -19.99
C LEU A 7 0.29 6.21 -18.93
N LYS A 8 0.71 7.43 -19.30
CA LYS A 8 1.25 8.42 -18.34
C LYS A 8 0.25 8.75 -17.22
N ALA A 9 -1.00 9.01 -17.59
CA ALA A 9 -2.06 9.26 -16.61
C ALA A 9 -2.27 8.08 -15.65
N THR A 10 -2.10 6.85 -16.14
CA THR A 10 -2.19 5.64 -15.31
C THR A 10 -1.03 5.57 -14.32
N THR A 11 0.20 5.80 -14.76
CA THR A 11 1.39 5.82 -13.87
C THR A 11 1.26 6.87 -12.77
N GLU A 12 0.89 8.11 -13.11
CA GLU A 12 0.68 9.18 -12.12
C GLU A 12 -0.40 8.83 -11.09
N THR A 13 -1.50 8.22 -11.54
CA THR A 13 -2.58 7.74 -10.66
C THR A 13 -2.06 6.69 -9.68
N MET A 14 -1.18 5.80 -10.14
CA MET A 14 -0.63 4.73 -9.30
C MET A 14 0.35 5.26 -8.26
N GLU A 15 1.21 6.21 -8.62
CA GLU A 15 2.11 6.88 -7.68
C GLU A 15 1.33 7.66 -6.61
N ALA A 16 0.27 8.36 -7.01
CA ALA A 16 -0.63 9.04 -6.06
C ALA A 16 -1.32 8.04 -5.12
N THR A 17 -1.79 6.91 -5.65
CA THR A 17 -2.44 5.87 -4.86
C THR A 17 -1.46 5.22 -3.87
N SER A 18 -0.22 4.92 -4.30
CA SER A 18 0.82 4.36 -3.43
C SER A 18 1.13 5.29 -2.26
N ARG A 19 1.30 6.59 -2.52
CA ARG A 19 1.51 7.61 -1.47
C ARG A 19 0.37 7.61 -0.46
N ARG A 20 -0.88 7.63 -0.94
CA ARG A 20 -2.07 7.61 -0.09
C ARG A 20 -2.14 6.34 0.78
N VAL A 21 -1.77 5.19 0.24
CA VAL A 21 -1.71 3.94 1.03
C VAL A 21 -0.64 4.02 2.13
N GLY A 22 0.53 4.60 1.82
CA GLY A 22 1.56 4.87 2.82
C GLY A 22 1.09 5.79 3.93
N GLU A 23 0.40 6.88 3.59
CA GLU A 23 -0.20 7.82 4.57
C GLU A 23 -1.24 7.12 5.46
N MET A 24 -2.19 6.39 4.86
CA MET A 24 -3.20 5.63 5.62
C MET A 24 -2.58 4.60 6.56
N LYS A 25 -1.47 3.96 6.17
CA LYS A 25 -0.71 3.05 7.04
C LYS A 25 -0.14 3.80 8.24
N GLY A 26 0.47 4.97 8.03
CA GLY A 26 1.01 5.79 9.12
C GLY A 26 -0.06 6.25 10.10
N ASP A 27 -1.20 6.73 9.58
CA ASP A 27 -2.35 7.14 10.39
C ASP A 27 -2.90 5.99 11.23
N LEU A 28 -2.98 4.81 10.62
CA LEU A 28 -3.41 3.59 11.29
C LEU A 28 -2.44 3.23 12.41
N ASP A 29 -1.14 3.13 12.13
CA ASP A 29 -0.13 2.78 13.14
C ASP A 29 -0.19 3.75 14.33
N GLY A 30 -0.43 5.05 14.07
CA GLY A 30 -0.65 6.05 15.11
C GLY A 30 -1.92 5.83 15.92
N LEU A 31 -3.04 5.49 15.28
CA LEU A 31 -4.29 5.12 15.96
C LEU A 31 -4.10 3.87 16.83
N LEU A 32 -3.41 2.86 16.29
CA LEU A 32 -3.17 1.61 16.99
C LEU A 32 -2.35 1.83 18.26
N GLY A 33 -1.32 2.68 18.17
CA GLY A 33 -0.49 3.07 19.31
C GLY A 33 -1.28 3.83 20.39
N ARG A 34 -2.19 4.74 20.00
CA ARG A 34 -3.05 5.46 20.95
C ARG A 34 -3.98 4.51 21.71
N ILE A 35 -4.61 3.58 21.02
CA ILE A 35 -5.50 2.59 21.65
C ILE A 35 -4.71 1.74 22.63
N ARG A 36 -3.52 1.28 22.27
CA ARG A 36 -2.64 0.52 23.17
C ARG A 36 -2.30 1.32 24.44
N ALA A 37 -1.95 2.60 24.31
CA ALA A 37 -1.63 3.45 25.44
C ALA A 37 -2.83 3.66 26.39
N GLU A 38 -4.02 3.87 25.85
CA GLU A 38 -5.26 3.99 26.64
C GLU A 38 -5.53 2.70 27.42
N VAL A 39 -5.39 1.57 26.73
CA VAL A 39 -5.61 0.24 27.28
C VAL A 39 -4.60 -0.09 28.39
N ASP A 40 -3.33 0.27 28.23
CA ASP A 40 -2.31 0.14 29.28
C ASP A 40 -2.54 1.10 30.46
N GLY A 41 -3.06 2.30 30.20
CA GLY A 41 -3.36 3.31 31.23
C GLY A 41 -4.46 2.89 32.20
N ILE A 42 -5.51 2.25 31.70
CA ILE A 42 -6.64 1.76 32.53
C ILE A 42 -6.38 0.38 33.15
N ARG A 43 -5.31 -0.32 32.73
CA ARG A 43 -4.95 -1.66 33.20
C ARG A 43 -4.72 -1.72 34.72
N GLY A 44 -4.15 -0.67 35.30
CA GLY A 44 -3.91 -0.58 36.75
C GLY A 44 -5.20 -0.52 37.58
N SER A 45 -6.31 -0.11 36.99
CA SER A 45 -7.62 0.05 37.65
C SER A 45 -8.49 -1.21 37.62
N TRP A 46 -8.17 -2.21 36.79
CA TRP A 46 -9.03 -3.36 36.52
C TRP A 46 -8.50 -4.63 37.23
N GLY A 47 -8.72 -4.73 38.55
CA GLY A 47 -8.29 -5.88 39.35
C GLY A 47 -9.27 -7.07 39.38
N GLY A 48 -8.73 -8.27 39.59
CA GLY A 48 -9.43 -9.44 40.18
C GLY A 48 -10.25 -10.35 39.25
N GLY A 49 -11.01 -9.81 38.29
CA GLY A 49 -11.88 -10.61 37.40
C GLY A 49 -11.91 -10.16 35.94
N ALA A 50 -11.62 -8.89 35.67
CA ALA A 50 -11.59 -8.33 34.32
C ALA A 50 -10.29 -8.63 33.54
N ALA A 51 -9.26 -9.15 34.22
CA ALA A 51 -7.94 -9.38 33.62
C ALA A 51 -7.95 -10.38 32.45
N GLY A 52 -8.76 -11.44 32.53
CA GLY A 52 -8.87 -12.43 31.46
C GLY A 52 -9.59 -11.88 30.21
N ALA A 53 -10.67 -11.12 30.42
CA ALA A 53 -11.38 -10.45 29.33
C ALA A 53 -10.49 -9.42 28.62
N PHE A 54 -9.65 -8.72 29.38
CA PHE A 54 -8.66 -7.78 28.85
C PHE A 54 -7.56 -8.46 28.03
N GLN A 55 -7.00 -9.58 28.52
CA GLN A 55 -6.02 -10.35 27.75
C GLN A 55 -6.59 -10.83 26.42
N ASN A 56 -7.82 -11.38 26.43
CA ASN A 56 -8.51 -11.75 25.20
C ASN A 56 -8.74 -10.56 24.25
N LEU A 57 -9.08 -9.39 24.78
CA LEU A 57 -9.24 -8.18 23.98
C LEU A 57 -7.91 -7.78 23.31
N MET A 58 -6.81 -7.80 24.08
CA MET A 58 -5.49 -7.45 23.57
C MET A 58 -4.99 -8.43 22.50
N GLU A 59 -5.23 -9.74 22.67
CA GLU A 59 -4.87 -10.73 21.66
C GLU A 59 -5.66 -10.56 20.35
N GLN A 60 -6.98 -10.33 20.46
CA GLN A 60 -7.81 -10.05 19.29
C GLN A 60 -7.42 -8.75 18.58
N TRP A 61 -7.07 -7.75 19.38
CA TRP A 61 -6.59 -6.46 18.91
C TRP A 61 -5.27 -6.59 18.14
N ASP A 62 -4.26 -7.25 18.71
CA ASP A 62 -2.97 -7.46 18.07
C ASP A 62 -3.14 -8.25 16.77
N GLY A 63 -4.00 -9.28 16.77
CA GLY A 63 -4.34 -10.05 15.57
C GLY A 63 -5.01 -9.20 14.47
N SER A 64 -5.96 -8.34 14.84
CA SER A 64 -6.67 -7.47 13.90
C SER A 64 -5.75 -6.38 13.33
N SER A 65 -4.91 -5.80 14.19
CA SER A 65 -3.90 -4.82 13.84
C SER A 65 -2.90 -5.36 12.83
N LYS A 66 -2.42 -6.59 13.06
CA LYS A 66 -1.52 -7.29 12.14
C LYS A 66 -2.18 -7.54 10.79
N LYS A 67 -3.40 -8.09 10.76
CA LYS A 67 -4.13 -8.35 9.51
C LYS A 67 -4.31 -7.09 8.68
N LEU A 68 -4.65 -5.98 9.33
CA LEU A 68 -4.85 -4.72 8.63
C LEU A 68 -3.54 -4.16 8.07
N ASN A 69 -2.45 -4.21 8.84
CA ASN A 69 -1.13 -3.83 8.35
C ASN A 69 -0.67 -4.70 7.16
N ASP A 70 -0.81 -6.01 7.27
CA ASP A 70 -0.44 -6.97 6.22
C ASP A 70 -1.26 -6.72 4.92
N ALA A 71 -2.55 -6.37 5.05
CA ALA A 71 -3.40 -6.03 3.92
C ALA A 71 -2.98 -4.71 3.24
N LEU A 72 -2.67 -3.66 4.01
CA LEU A 72 -2.18 -2.39 3.46
C LEU A 72 -0.83 -2.55 2.78
N GLN A 73 0.07 -3.36 3.35
CA GLN A 73 1.34 -3.68 2.73
C GLN A 73 1.15 -4.43 1.41
N SER A 74 0.27 -5.45 1.38
CA SER A 74 -0.06 -6.18 0.16
C SER A 74 -0.64 -5.27 -0.93
N ILE A 75 -1.50 -4.31 -0.55
CA ILE A 75 -2.03 -3.30 -1.49
C ILE A 75 -0.89 -2.43 -2.04
N SER A 76 0.00 -1.95 -1.18
CA SER A 76 1.15 -1.13 -1.58
C SER A 76 2.08 -1.88 -2.55
N GLU A 77 2.40 -3.14 -2.25
CA GLU A 77 3.22 -4.00 -3.09
C GLU A 77 2.56 -4.27 -4.45
N ASN A 78 1.25 -4.53 -4.48
CA ASN A 78 0.50 -4.69 -5.74
C ASN A 78 0.51 -3.42 -6.60
N ILE A 79 0.31 -2.24 -5.99
CA ILE A 79 0.37 -0.97 -6.72
C ILE A 79 1.76 -0.77 -7.31
N LYS A 80 2.82 -1.01 -6.53
CA LYS A 80 4.20 -0.87 -6.99
C LYS A 80 4.53 -1.87 -8.12
N ALA A 81 4.13 -3.13 -7.98
CA ALA A 81 4.34 -4.16 -8.99
C ALA A 81 3.67 -3.79 -10.32
N ASN A 82 2.41 -3.34 -10.26
CA ASN A 82 1.70 -2.87 -11.43
C ASN A 82 2.41 -1.65 -12.05
N SER A 83 2.94 -0.72 -11.23
CA SER A 83 3.62 0.49 -11.73
C SER A 83 4.87 0.15 -12.53
N VAL A 84 5.67 -0.80 -12.02
CA VAL A 84 6.87 -1.31 -12.71
C VAL A 84 6.48 -2.02 -14.01
N GLN A 85 5.41 -2.81 -13.99
CA GLN A 85 4.93 -3.51 -15.19
C GLN A 85 4.49 -2.54 -16.30
N PHE A 86 3.82 -1.45 -15.93
CA PHE A 86 3.44 -0.40 -16.89
C PHE A 86 4.65 0.32 -17.48
N ASP A 87 5.65 0.65 -16.65
CA ASP A 87 6.87 1.34 -17.10
C ASP A 87 7.69 0.48 -18.08
N THR A 88 7.86 -0.81 -17.78
CA THR A 88 8.49 -1.79 -18.69
C THR A 88 7.74 -1.88 -20.02
N THR A 89 6.40 -1.97 -19.97
CA THR A 89 5.57 -2.03 -21.18
C THR A 89 5.73 -0.79 -22.05
N GLN A 90 5.90 0.39 -21.43
CA GLN A 90 6.16 1.64 -22.14
C GLN A 90 7.55 1.65 -22.82
N GLN A 91 8.58 1.14 -22.15
CA GLN A 91 9.92 1.02 -22.72
C GLN A 91 9.93 0.08 -23.94
N ASP A 92 9.26 -1.07 -23.83
CA ASP A 92 9.14 -2.05 -24.92
C ASP A 92 8.42 -1.47 -26.14
N HIS A 93 7.29 -0.80 -25.94
CA HIS A 93 6.56 -0.14 -27.03
C HIS A 93 7.40 0.94 -27.72
N THR A 94 8.13 1.75 -26.94
CA THR A 94 8.98 2.81 -27.48
C THR A 94 10.14 2.22 -28.28
N ALA A 95 10.79 1.17 -27.77
CA ALA A 95 11.85 0.46 -28.47
C ALA A 95 11.35 -0.16 -29.78
N ALA A 96 10.18 -0.80 -29.77
CA ALA A 96 9.57 -1.38 -30.97
C ALA A 96 9.30 -0.32 -32.05
N ILE A 97 8.73 0.83 -31.67
CA ILE A 97 8.49 1.94 -32.61
C ILE A 97 9.79 2.46 -33.19
N ASN A 98 10.83 2.67 -32.35
CA ASN A 98 12.13 3.15 -32.81
C ASN A 98 12.80 2.16 -33.78
N ASN A 99 12.66 0.87 -33.54
CA ASN A 99 13.15 -0.17 -34.46
C ASN A 99 12.43 -0.13 -35.81
N VAL A 100 11.10 0.01 -35.80
CA VAL A 100 10.30 0.15 -37.04
C VAL A 100 10.71 1.42 -37.79
N ALA A 101 10.79 2.57 -37.12
CA ALA A 101 11.21 3.83 -37.73
C ALA A 101 12.62 3.76 -38.34
N SER A 102 13.55 3.09 -37.65
CA SER A 102 14.91 2.86 -38.16
C SER A 102 14.90 1.98 -39.42
N SER A 103 14.03 0.97 -39.48
CA SER A 103 13.92 0.10 -40.66
C SER A 103 13.32 0.83 -41.88
N LEU A 104 12.37 1.73 -41.66
CA LEU A 104 11.76 2.55 -42.72
C LEU A 104 12.72 3.61 -43.28
N ASN A 105 13.63 4.14 -42.46
CA ASN A 105 14.68 5.05 -42.92
C ASN A 105 15.83 4.34 -43.66
N MET A 106 15.87 3.00 -43.61
CA MET A 106 16.88 2.18 -44.30
C MET A 106 16.39 1.59 -45.62
N SER A 107 15.14 1.85 -46.02
CA SER A 107 14.54 1.50 -47.32
C SER A 107 14.37 2.72 -48.21
#